data_AF-A0A9P0K2S8-F1
#
_entry.id   AF-A0A9P0K2S8-F1
#
_cell.length_a   1.000
_cell.length_b   1.000
_cell.length_c   1.000
_cell.angle_alpha   90.00
_cell.angle_beta   90.00
_cell.angle_gamma   90.00
#
_symmetry.space_group_name_H-M   'P 1'
#
loop_
_entity.id
_entity.type
_entity.pdbx_description
1 polymer ?
#
loop_
_entity_poly.entity_id
_entity_poly.type
_entity_poly.pdbx_seq_one_letter_code
_entity_poly.pdbx_strand_id
1 'polypeptide(L)'
;MSWRQPAWDKICEFTTKPTYDLHDEYMVSKAITDEHPKIHNSGDDVKRDMQTRHCIALGKLTETEARLKAARQFMSKRRVNLDEQWGELTRQEEELRENFIAFSSFIKENDEKCARAKSKINEMLALTSTRATENIQLQKEVEVLQETKTRMDATIKKYYLYEKFLQKVMEAYPDVFKSLNEVIYRYDALMNARGQLETLNEYRLRELEIAKAQFDKAIDRHLVSVSGLQNKINDLEKRFETAENECLKWERFHQNVSLQAMEKLKEVISVKNEIWLLYKDICKRRKMKPVHKDDYAKQLEVIKNTLGLLEVVKSKIRSMEKEKRVYSVQGIASNSTA
;
A
#
# COMPACT_ATOMS: atom_id res chain seq x y z
N MET A 1 18.99 -7.24 -58.74
CA MET A 1 18.52 -7.96 -59.94
C MET A 1 18.40 -6.98 -61.09
N SER A 2 19.32 -7.05 -62.07
CA SER A 2 19.12 -6.72 -63.48
C SER A 2 20.52 -6.60 -64.09
N TRP A 3 21.01 -7.71 -64.62
CA TRP A 3 22.21 -7.74 -65.43
C TRP A 3 21.84 -7.21 -66.82
N ARG A 4 22.42 -6.08 -67.26
CA ARG A 4 22.40 -5.69 -68.67
C ARG A 4 23.68 -6.20 -69.31
N GLN A 5 23.53 -7.15 -70.22
CA GLN A 5 24.58 -7.61 -71.13
C GLN A 5 24.99 -6.47 -72.08
N PRO A 6 26.27 -6.38 -72.49
CA PRO A 6 26.68 -5.52 -73.60
C PRO A 6 26.31 -6.18 -74.94
N ALA A 7 25.70 -5.40 -75.82
CA ALA A 7 25.42 -5.78 -77.20
C ALA A 7 26.72 -5.86 -78.01
N TRP A 8 27.12 -7.08 -78.39
CA TRP A 8 28.24 -7.34 -79.31
C TRP A 8 27.77 -7.52 -80.77
N ASP A 9 26.50 -7.26 -81.07
CA ASP A 9 25.94 -7.41 -82.43
C ASP A 9 26.03 -6.11 -83.20
N LYS A 10 27.21 -5.85 -83.77
CA LYS A 10 27.46 -5.02 -84.99
C LYS A 10 28.95 -4.74 -85.06
N ILE A 11 29.70 -5.61 -85.71
CA ILE A 11 30.93 -5.37 -86.50
C ILE A 11 31.37 -6.77 -86.93
N CYS A 12 30.91 -7.20 -88.10
CA CYS A 12 31.48 -8.28 -88.93
C CYS A 12 30.60 -8.45 -90.19
N GLU A 13 30.39 -7.37 -90.95
CA GLU A 13 30.04 -7.51 -92.36
C GLU A 13 31.36 -7.48 -93.15
N PHE A 14 31.99 -8.64 -93.27
CA PHE A 14 32.96 -8.85 -94.34
C PHE A 14 32.17 -8.78 -95.65
N THR A 15 32.27 -7.65 -96.34
CA THR A 15 31.70 -7.50 -97.69
C THR A 15 32.53 -8.35 -98.66
N THR A 16 32.26 -9.65 -98.75
CA THR A 16 32.63 -10.42 -99.93
C THR A 16 31.81 -9.87 -101.08
N LYS A 17 32.45 -9.11 -101.97
CA LYS A 17 31.80 -8.56 -103.15
C LYS A 17 31.13 -9.69 -103.96
N PRO A 18 29.95 -9.46 -104.54
CA PRO A 18 29.21 -10.49 -105.25
C PRO A 18 29.89 -10.90 -106.56
N THR A 19 29.67 -12.14 -107.01
CA THR A 19 30.31 -12.75 -108.18
C THR A 19 30.09 -12.04 -109.52
N TYR A 20 29.14 -11.11 -109.62
CA TYR A 20 28.87 -10.33 -110.83
C TYR A 20 29.84 -9.15 -111.01
N ASP A 21 30.43 -8.58 -109.96
CA ASP A 21 31.44 -7.50 -110.09
C ASP A 21 32.81 -8.05 -110.57
N LEU A 22 33.08 -9.34 -110.32
CA LEU A 22 34.21 -10.05 -110.92
C LEU A 22 34.04 -10.28 -112.43
N HIS A 23 32.81 -10.22 -112.94
CA HIS A 23 32.54 -10.35 -114.37
C HIS A 23 33.05 -9.13 -115.13
N ASP A 24 32.89 -7.93 -114.57
CA ASP A 24 33.37 -6.69 -115.19
C ASP A 24 34.89 -6.61 -115.18
N GLU A 25 35.54 -7.01 -114.08
CA GLU A 25 37.01 -7.13 -114.04
C GLU A 25 37.53 -8.24 -114.99
N TYR A 26 36.81 -9.36 -115.13
CA TYR A 26 37.14 -10.44 -116.09
C TYR A 26 36.95 -9.99 -117.54
N MET A 27 35.89 -9.23 -117.86
CA MET A 27 35.63 -8.71 -119.20
C MET A 27 36.63 -7.62 -119.59
N VAL A 28 37.04 -6.76 -118.65
CA VAL A 28 38.12 -5.78 -118.85
C VAL A 28 39.47 -6.48 -119.04
N SER A 29 39.74 -7.56 -118.29
CA SER A 29 40.96 -8.35 -118.47
C SER A 29 40.96 -9.17 -119.78
N LYS A 30 39.79 -9.56 -120.30
CA LYS A 30 39.63 -10.26 -121.59
C LYS A 30 39.75 -9.32 -122.79
N ALA A 31 39.21 -8.11 -122.69
CA ALA A 31 39.36 -7.05 -123.69
C ALA A 31 40.83 -6.61 -123.85
N ILE A 32 41.62 -6.63 -122.77
CA ILE A 32 43.07 -6.33 -122.82
C ILE A 32 43.88 -7.47 -123.45
N THR A 33 43.39 -8.72 -123.43
CA THR A 33 44.06 -9.86 -124.09
C THR A 33 43.66 -10.07 -125.56
N ASP A 34 42.53 -9.51 -126.02
CA ASP A 34 42.05 -9.64 -127.40
C ASP A 34 42.66 -8.60 -128.37
N GLU A 35 43.41 -7.61 -127.88
CA GLU A 35 44.18 -6.66 -128.71
C GLU A 35 45.61 -7.13 -129.05
N HIS A 36 45.87 -8.44 -129.06
CA HIS A 36 47.09 -8.99 -129.66
C HIS A 36 46.90 -9.23 -131.16
N PRO A 37 47.59 -8.50 -132.06
CA PRO A 37 47.51 -8.77 -133.48
C PRO A 37 48.10 -10.15 -133.79
N LYS A 38 47.29 -11.03 -134.39
CA LYS A 38 47.73 -12.28 -135.03
C LYS A 38 48.65 -11.92 -136.21
N ILE A 39 49.97 -11.94 -135.98
CA ILE A 39 50.95 -11.79 -137.04
C ILE A 39 50.99 -13.11 -137.82
N HIS A 40 50.30 -13.10 -138.96
CA HIS A 40 50.41 -14.11 -140.00
C HIS A 40 51.86 -14.16 -140.53
N ASN A 41 52.39 -15.37 -140.61
CA ASN A 41 53.60 -15.69 -141.35
C ASN A 41 53.27 -15.62 -142.85
N SER A 42 53.63 -14.52 -143.52
CA SER A 42 53.63 -14.42 -144.97
C SER A 42 55.08 -14.23 -145.42
N GLY A 43 55.58 -15.23 -146.12
CA GLY A 43 56.91 -15.19 -146.71
C GLY A 43 56.93 -14.17 -147.83
N ASP A 44 57.83 -13.20 -147.69
CA ASP A 44 58.47 -12.53 -148.82
C ASP A 44 59.95 -12.39 -148.47
N ASP A 45 60.71 -13.28 -149.10
CA ASP A 45 62.16 -13.24 -149.22
C ASP A 45 62.57 -11.95 -149.92
N VAL A 46 63.01 -10.97 -149.13
CA VAL A 46 63.93 -9.95 -149.61
C VAL A 46 65.12 -10.00 -148.66
N LYS A 47 66.32 -10.21 -149.21
CA LYS A 47 67.60 -9.99 -148.54
C LYS A 47 67.57 -8.61 -147.88
N ARG A 48 67.18 -8.57 -146.59
CA ARG A 48 67.18 -7.38 -145.75
C ARG A 48 68.43 -7.43 -144.89
N ASP A 49 69.21 -6.37 -145.02
CA ASP A 49 70.50 -6.14 -144.42
C ASP A 49 70.51 -6.32 -142.89
N MET A 50 71.67 -6.67 -142.33
CA MET A 50 71.90 -6.81 -140.87
C MET A 50 71.48 -5.54 -140.11
N GLN A 51 71.57 -4.39 -140.80
CA GLN A 51 71.14 -3.08 -140.33
C GLN A 51 69.61 -3.00 -140.13
N THR A 52 68.79 -3.63 -140.97
CA THR A 52 67.32 -3.54 -140.88
C THR A 52 66.76 -4.38 -139.73
N ARG A 53 67.33 -5.57 -139.47
CA ARG A 53 66.97 -6.40 -138.30
C ARG A 53 67.41 -5.74 -136.99
N HIS A 54 68.58 -5.12 -136.97
CA HIS A 54 69.06 -4.35 -135.83
C HIS A 54 68.15 -3.14 -135.55
N CYS A 55 67.72 -2.41 -136.58
CA CYS A 55 66.76 -1.31 -136.44
C CYS A 55 65.39 -1.74 -135.90
N ILE A 56 64.85 -2.89 -136.34
CA ILE A 56 63.56 -3.40 -135.81
C ILE A 56 63.69 -3.92 -134.38
N ALA A 57 64.81 -4.58 -134.03
CA ALA A 57 65.09 -5.01 -132.67
C ALA A 57 65.29 -3.83 -131.72
N LEU A 58 65.99 -2.77 -132.17
CA LEU A 58 66.11 -1.50 -131.45
C LEU A 58 64.76 -0.79 -131.31
N GLY A 59 63.91 -0.80 -132.35
CA GLY A 59 62.55 -0.27 -132.29
C GLY A 59 61.67 -1.00 -131.26
N LYS A 60 61.75 -2.33 -131.21
CA LYS A 60 61.04 -3.14 -130.20
C LYS A 60 61.63 -2.99 -128.80
N LEU A 61 62.96 -2.88 -128.67
CA LEU A 61 63.62 -2.63 -127.39
C LEU A 61 63.24 -1.25 -126.85
N THR A 62 63.23 -0.22 -127.69
CA THR A 62 62.82 1.14 -127.31
C THR A 62 61.33 1.21 -126.99
N GLU A 63 60.47 0.48 -127.70
CA GLU A 63 59.04 0.39 -127.39
C GLU A 63 58.79 -0.37 -126.07
N THR A 64 59.48 -1.48 -125.82
CA THR A 64 59.37 -2.20 -124.53
C THR A 64 59.98 -1.41 -123.40
N GLU A 65 61.11 -0.71 -123.59
CA GLU A 65 61.67 0.22 -122.62
C GLU A 65 60.74 1.40 -122.35
N ALA A 66 60.07 1.94 -123.36
CA ALA A 66 59.07 2.99 -123.20
C ALA A 66 57.84 2.49 -122.42
N ARG A 67 57.32 1.28 -122.72
CA ARG A 67 56.23 0.64 -121.97
C ARG A 67 56.64 0.33 -120.53
N LEU A 68 57.85 -0.15 -120.31
CA LEU A 68 58.38 -0.49 -118.98
C LEU A 68 58.64 0.79 -118.17
N LYS A 69 59.07 1.88 -118.81
CA LYS A 69 59.18 3.22 -118.21
C LYS A 69 57.80 3.79 -117.87
N ALA A 70 56.81 3.66 -118.74
CA ALA A 70 55.43 4.07 -118.48
C ALA A 70 54.79 3.26 -117.34
N ALA A 71 54.99 1.93 -117.31
CA ALA A 71 54.52 1.06 -116.23
C ALA A 71 55.21 1.39 -114.90
N ARG A 72 56.54 1.66 -114.90
CA ARG A 72 57.26 2.14 -113.71
C ARG A 72 56.75 3.50 -113.24
N GLN A 73 56.48 4.43 -114.14
CA GLN A 73 55.90 5.74 -113.81
C GLN A 73 54.47 5.61 -113.26
N PHE A 74 53.65 4.75 -113.83
CA PHE A 74 52.29 4.46 -113.35
C PHE A 74 52.32 3.81 -111.96
N MET A 75 53.17 2.80 -111.77
CA MET A 75 53.37 2.16 -110.45
C MET A 75 53.93 3.15 -109.43
N SER A 76 54.83 4.05 -109.83
CA SER A 76 55.34 5.11 -108.96
C SER A 76 54.25 6.09 -108.55
N LYS A 77 53.40 6.55 -109.49
CA LYS A 77 52.26 7.43 -109.19
C LYS A 77 51.22 6.73 -108.31
N ARG A 78 50.93 5.45 -108.58
CA ARG A 78 50.01 4.64 -107.76
C ARG A 78 50.56 4.41 -106.37
N ARG A 79 51.88 4.21 -106.22
CA ARG A 79 52.51 4.07 -104.91
C ARG A 79 52.43 5.37 -104.11
N VAL A 80 52.68 6.52 -104.73
CA VAL A 80 52.50 7.83 -104.09
C VAL A 80 51.04 8.04 -103.65
N ASN A 81 50.06 7.72 -104.49
CA ASN A 81 48.64 7.84 -104.12
C ASN A 81 48.23 6.88 -103.00
N LEU A 82 48.74 5.64 -103.03
CA LEU A 82 48.52 4.68 -101.94
C LEU A 82 49.19 5.17 -100.65
N ASP A 83 50.42 5.68 -100.71
CA ASP A 83 51.13 6.23 -99.55
C ASP A 83 50.38 7.45 -98.97
N GLU A 84 49.78 8.30 -99.81
CA GLU A 84 48.89 9.40 -99.39
C GLU A 84 47.61 8.87 -98.71
N GLN A 85 46.95 7.86 -99.29
CA GLN A 85 45.76 7.23 -98.70
C GLN A 85 46.09 6.55 -97.37
N TRP A 86 47.23 5.86 -97.28
CA TRP A 86 47.72 5.27 -96.04
C TRP A 86 48.02 6.36 -95.00
N GLY A 87 48.66 7.46 -95.40
CA GLY A 87 48.91 8.59 -94.51
C GLY A 87 47.63 9.23 -93.97
N GLU A 88 46.62 9.42 -94.82
CA GLU A 88 45.32 9.95 -94.41
C GLU A 88 44.55 8.97 -93.51
N LEU A 89 44.60 7.67 -93.80
CA LEU A 89 43.96 6.65 -92.97
C LEU A 89 44.62 6.56 -91.59
N THR A 90 45.95 6.65 -91.51
CA THR A 90 46.69 6.71 -90.24
C THR A 90 46.36 8.00 -89.47
N ARG A 91 46.22 9.13 -90.16
CA ARG A 91 45.80 10.41 -89.53
C ARG A 91 44.40 10.28 -88.92
N GLN A 92 43.46 9.70 -89.64
CA GLN A 92 42.10 9.46 -89.16
C GLN A 92 42.05 8.44 -88.01
N GLU A 93 42.88 7.40 -88.04
CA GLU A 93 43.01 6.45 -86.93
C GLU A 93 43.53 7.16 -85.67
N GLU A 94 44.55 8.00 -85.79
CA GLU A 94 45.13 8.74 -84.67
C GLU A 94 44.11 9.74 -84.09
N GLU A 95 43.38 10.46 -84.94
CA GLU A 95 42.31 11.37 -84.54
C GLU A 95 41.16 10.63 -83.82
N LEU A 96 40.77 9.45 -84.29
CA LEU A 96 39.79 8.60 -83.61
C LEU A 96 40.30 8.10 -82.26
N ARG A 97 41.59 7.74 -82.16
CA ARG A 97 42.24 7.35 -80.90
C ARG A 97 42.24 8.50 -79.90
N GLU A 98 42.65 9.70 -80.32
CA GLU A 98 42.66 10.90 -79.47
C GLU A 98 41.24 11.26 -79.00
N ASN A 99 40.27 11.22 -79.91
CA ASN A 99 38.86 11.44 -79.57
C ASN A 99 38.33 10.39 -78.59
N PHE A 100 38.71 9.12 -78.74
CA PHE A 100 38.32 8.06 -77.82
C PHE A 100 38.95 8.26 -76.43
N ILE A 101 40.22 8.68 -76.36
CA ILE A 101 40.89 9.01 -75.10
C ILE A 101 40.20 10.21 -74.44
N ALA A 102 39.88 11.26 -75.21
CA ALA A 102 39.17 12.44 -74.71
C ALA A 102 37.78 12.08 -74.20
N PHE A 103 37.02 11.25 -74.92
CA PHE A 103 35.69 10.80 -74.52
C PHE A 103 35.72 9.89 -73.29
N SER A 104 36.68 8.96 -73.24
CA SER A 104 36.96 8.11 -72.07
C SER A 104 37.29 8.96 -70.83
N SER A 105 38.14 9.97 -70.99
CA SER A 105 38.48 10.92 -69.93
C SER A 105 37.26 11.71 -69.47
N PHE A 106 36.45 12.20 -70.42
CA PHE A 106 35.22 12.94 -70.14
C PHE A 106 34.19 12.10 -69.38
N ILE A 107 33.99 10.84 -69.76
CA ILE A 107 33.09 9.92 -69.03
C ILE A 107 33.59 9.73 -67.60
N LYS A 108 34.89 9.45 -67.41
CA LYS A 108 35.46 9.28 -66.07
C LYS A 108 35.28 10.53 -65.21
N GLU A 109 35.56 11.71 -65.76
CA GLU A 109 35.38 12.97 -65.03
C GLU A 109 33.91 13.25 -64.71
N ASN A 110 32.99 12.91 -65.61
CA ASN A 110 31.56 13.02 -65.38
C ASN A 110 31.09 12.06 -64.27
N ASP A 111 31.54 10.80 -64.30
CA ASP A 111 31.26 9.81 -63.28
C ASP A 111 31.81 10.26 -61.91
N GLU A 112 33.02 10.82 -61.86
CA GLU A 112 33.60 11.40 -60.64
C GLU A 112 32.80 12.62 -60.15
N LYS A 113 32.30 13.49 -61.04
CA LYS A 113 31.42 14.61 -60.69
C LYS A 113 30.09 14.10 -60.14
N CYS A 114 29.50 13.09 -60.77
CA CYS A 114 28.27 12.44 -60.33
C CYS A 114 28.45 11.75 -58.97
N ALA A 115 29.57 11.06 -58.75
CA ALA A 115 29.90 10.42 -57.49
C ALA A 115 30.07 11.45 -56.36
N ARG A 116 30.80 12.55 -56.62
CA ARG A 116 30.95 13.66 -55.67
C ARG A 116 29.61 14.32 -55.34
N ALA A 117 28.77 14.59 -56.35
CA ALA A 117 27.45 15.18 -56.15
C ALA A 117 26.56 14.25 -55.31
N LYS A 118 26.54 12.94 -55.60
CA LYS A 118 25.81 11.94 -54.81
C LYS A 118 26.30 11.86 -53.36
N SER A 119 27.62 11.82 -53.13
CA SER A 119 28.18 11.85 -51.78
C SER A 119 27.74 13.11 -51.04
N LYS A 120 27.79 14.27 -51.72
CA LYS A 120 27.40 15.54 -51.10
C LYS A 120 25.91 15.59 -50.76
N ILE A 121 25.05 15.07 -51.63
CA ILE A 121 23.62 14.94 -51.36
C ILE A 121 23.40 14.06 -50.12
N ASN A 122 24.07 12.92 -50.02
CA ASN A 122 23.94 12.02 -48.87
C ASN A 122 24.41 12.68 -47.56
N GLU A 123 25.55 13.38 -47.57
CA GLU A 123 26.02 14.17 -46.42
C GLU A 123 25.00 15.22 -46.00
N MET A 124 24.45 15.97 -46.96
CA MET A 124 23.47 17.03 -46.69
C MET A 124 22.15 16.46 -46.16
N LEU A 125 21.70 15.31 -46.66
CA LEU A 125 20.52 14.62 -46.15
C LEU A 125 20.73 14.13 -44.71
N ALA A 126 21.89 13.54 -44.41
CA ALA A 126 22.23 13.12 -43.05
C ALA A 126 22.30 14.32 -42.08
N LEU A 127 22.92 15.42 -42.51
CA LEU A 127 22.98 16.66 -41.72
C LEU A 127 21.58 17.27 -41.51
N THR A 128 20.72 17.21 -42.51
CA THR A 128 19.34 17.73 -42.41
C THR A 128 18.52 16.88 -41.44
N SER A 129 18.66 15.56 -41.50
CA SER A 129 17.98 14.63 -40.58
C SER A 129 18.41 14.86 -39.12
N THR A 130 19.71 14.93 -38.86
CA THR A 130 20.26 15.22 -37.52
C THR A 130 19.77 16.56 -36.98
N ARG A 131 19.88 17.63 -37.76
CA ARG A 131 19.36 18.95 -37.37
C ARG A 131 17.85 18.97 -37.15
N ALA A 132 17.08 18.21 -37.93
CA ALA A 132 15.63 18.10 -37.73
C ALA A 132 15.32 17.43 -36.39
N THR A 133 16.04 16.36 -36.04
CA THR A 133 15.87 15.71 -34.73
C THR A 133 16.27 16.62 -33.56
N GLU A 134 17.38 17.34 -33.69
CA GLU A 134 17.81 18.34 -32.70
C GLU A 134 16.79 19.46 -32.54
N ASN A 135 16.21 19.96 -33.64
CA ASN A 135 15.19 21.00 -33.60
C ASN A 135 13.93 20.51 -32.87
N ILE A 136 13.47 19.29 -33.15
CA ILE A 136 12.33 18.69 -32.44
C ILE A 136 12.63 18.56 -30.95
N GLN A 137 13.85 18.17 -30.58
CA GLN A 137 14.24 18.04 -29.17
C GLN A 137 14.28 19.39 -28.46
N LEU A 138 14.90 20.40 -29.09
CA LEU A 138 14.93 21.76 -28.56
C LEU A 138 13.53 22.37 -28.45
N GLN A 139 12.63 22.10 -29.40
CA GLN A 139 11.23 22.55 -29.31
C GLN A 139 10.52 21.95 -28.09
N LYS A 140 10.70 20.66 -27.83
CA LYS A 140 10.15 20.00 -26.64
C LYS A 140 10.72 20.58 -25.35
N GLU A 141 12.03 20.87 -25.32
CA GLU A 141 12.67 21.50 -24.15
C GLU A 141 12.10 22.91 -23.90
N VAL A 142 11.88 23.70 -24.96
CA VAL A 142 11.25 25.01 -24.86
C VAL A 142 9.81 24.91 -24.32
N GLU A 143 9.04 23.94 -24.79
CA GLU A 143 7.67 23.69 -24.30
C GLU A 143 7.66 23.37 -22.80
N VAL A 144 8.53 22.46 -22.34
CA VAL A 144 8.68 22.13 -20.91
C VAL A 144 9.11 23.36 -20.09
N LEU A 145 10.03 24.17 -20.61
CA LEU A 145 10.46 25.40 -19.95
C LEU A 145 9.32 26.44 -19.87
N GLN A 146 8.45 26.51 -20.88
CA GLN A 146 7.28 27.38 -20.84
C GLN A 146 6.23 26.88 -19.84
N GLU A 147 5.97 25.58 -19.79
CA GLU A 147 5.07 24.99 -18.79
C GLU A 147 5.59 25.20 -17.36
N THR A 148 6.88 24.98 -17.12
CA THR A 148 7.48 25.22 -15.81
C THR A 148 7.42 26.70 -15.44
N LYS A 149 7.70 27.61 -16.38
CA LYS A 149 7.54 29.05 -16.16
C LYS A 149 6.10 29.41 -15.79
N THR A 150 5.11 28.96 -16.56
CA THR A 150 3.69 29.28 -16.28
C THR A 150 3.26 28.74 -14.92
N ARG A 151 3.72 27.55 -14.52
CA ARG A 151 3.49 26.99 -13.18
C ARG A 151 4.15 27.81 -12.08
N MET A 152 5.38 28.27 -12.29
CA MET A 152 6.09 29.14 -11.35
C MET A 152 5.39 30.49 -11.24
N ASP A 153 5.00 31.11 -12.34
CA ASP A 153 4.26 32.39 -12.36
C ASP A 153 2.92 32.28 -11.63
N ALA A 154 2.19 31.17 -11.82
CA ALA A 154 0.96 30.91 -11.08
C ALA A 154 1.22 30.76 -9.57
N THR A 155 2.33 30.13 -9.20
CA THR A 155 2.74 29.94 -7.81
C THR A 155 3.15 31.27 -7.16
N ILE A 156 3.93 32.08 -7.87
CA ILE A 156 4.31 33.44 -7.44
C ILE A 156 3.07 34.30 -7.23
N LYS A 157 2.10 34.28 -8.15
CA LYS A 157 0.83 35.02 -8.00
C LYS A 157 0.05 34.60 -6.75
N LYS A 158 0.03 33.30 -6.41
CA LYS A 158 -0.59 32.82 -5.16
C LYS A 158 0.13 33.38 -3.94
N TYR A 159 1.47 33.33 -3.92
CA TYR A 159 2.25 33.80 -2.78
C TYR A 159 2.33 35.31 -2.65
N TYR A 160 2.17 36.05 -3.74
CA TYR A 160 2.15 37.51 -3.76
C TYR A 160 1.04 38.09 -2.88
N LEU A 161 -0.12 37.41 -2.77
CA LEU A 161 -1.19 37.83 -1.85
C LEU A 161 -0.71 37.81 -0.39
N TYR A 162 0.02 36.77 0.00
CA TYR A 162 0.55 36.63 1.36
C TYR A 162 1.67 37.61 1.63
N GLU A 163 2.57 37.84 0.67
CA GLU A 163 3.60 38.86 0.75
C GLU A 163 2.98 40.25 0.97
N LYS A 164 1.97 40.62 0.16
CA LYS A 164 1.25 41.88 0.31
C LYS A 164 0.55 41.99 1.67
N PHE A 165 -0.02 40.89 2.17
CA PHE A 165 -0.61 40.86 3.50
C PHE A 165 0.44 41.11 4.59
N LEU A 166 1.58 40.42 4.53
CA LEU A 166 2.65 40.59 5.51
C LEU A 166 3.27 41.98 5.43
N GLN A 167 3.36 42.57 4.23
CA GLN A 167 3.76 43.96 4.05
C GLN A 167 2.78 44.92 4.75
N LYS A 168 1.46 44.70 4.63
CA LYS A 168 0.47 45.48 5.39
C LYS A 168 0.61 45.31 6.90
N VAL A 169 0.94 44.11 7.37
CA VAL A 169 1.20 43.86 8.81
C VAL A 169 2.43 44.64 9.27
N MET A 170 3.49 44.67 8.46
CA MET A 170 4.68 45.48 8.73
C MET A 170 4.35 46.99 8.76
N GLU A 171 3.54 47.47 7.81
CA GLU A 171 3.06 48.86 7.76
C GLU A 171 2.18 49.22 8.97
N ALA A 172 1.39 48.28 9.48
CA ALA A 172 0.54 48.49 10.65
C ALA A 172 1.32 48.54 11.97
N TYR A 173 2.49 47.88 12.04
CA TYR A 173 3.31 47.78 13.24
C TYR A 173 4.79 48.12 12.96
N PRO A 174 5.09 49.37 12.55
CA PRO A 174 6.44 49.78 12.14
C PRO A 174 7.44 49.79 13.30
N ASP A 175 6.98 49.97 14.53
CA ASP A 175 7.83 49.98 15.72
C ASP A 175 8.30 48.56 16.13
N VAL A 176 7.55 47.53 15.71
CA VAL A 176 7.77 46.13 16.10
C VAL A 176 8.49 45.34 15.02
N PHE A 177 8.21 45.61 13.74
CA PHE A 177 8.78 44.88 12.62
C PHE A 177 9.42 45.83 11.61
N LYS A 178 10.74 45.72 11.46
CA LYS A 178 11.54 46.51 10.50
C LYS A 178 11.70 45.79 9.17
N SER A 179 11.57 44.47 9.17
CA SER A 179 11.67 43.62 7.97
C SER A 179 10.61 42.53 7.99
N LEU A 180 10.15 42.13 6.80
CA LEU A 180 9.29 40.96 6.60
C LEU A 180 9.84 39.70 7.29
N ASN A 181 11.16 39.52 7.26
CA ASN A 181 11.82 38.37 7.89
C ASN A 181 11.69 38.37 9.42
N GLU A 182 11.58 39.54 10.06
CA GLU A 182 11.37 39.61 11.52
C GLU A 182 9.96 39.14 11.91
N VAL A 183 8.96 39.41 11.07
CA VAL A 183 7.59 38.88 11.27
C VAL A 183 7.61 37.36 11.22
N ILE A 184 8.29 36.80 10.22
CA ILE A 184 8.42 35.34 10.05
C ILE A 184 9.19 34.74 11.22
N TYR A 185 10.33 35.33 11.60
CA TYR A 185 11.13 34.85 12.74
C TYR A 185 10.34 34.89 14.05
N ARG A 186 9.57 35.96 14.28
CA ARG A 186 8.70 36.07 15.45
C ARG A 186 7.60 35.01 15.43
N TYR A 187 6.99 34.77 14.28
CA TYR A 187 6.01 33.70 14.11
C TYR A 187 6.63 32.34 14.41
N ASP A 188 7.80 32.02 13.84
CA ASP A 188 8.49 30.75 14.09
C ASP A 188 8.85 30.58 15.58
N ALA A 189 9.34 31.64 16.21
CA ALA A 189 9.62 31.63 17.65
C ALA A 189 8.33 31.38 18.47
N LEU A 190 7.21 31.98 18.11
CA LEU A 190 5.91 31.76 18.76
C LEU A 190 5.37 30.35 18.51
N MET A 191 5.55 29.81 17.31
CA MET A 191 5.15 28.44 16.96
C MET A 191 5.99 27.42 17.73
N ASN A 192 7.29 27.64 17.84
CA ASN A 192 8.19 26.82 18.65
C ASN A 192 7.82 26.88 20.13
N ALA A 193 7.56 28.09 20.66
CA ALA A 193 7.10 28.26 22.03
C ALA A 193 5.74 27.57 22.28
N ARG A 194 4.82 27.65 21.31
CA ARG A 194 3.54 26.93 21.38
C ARG A 194 3.74 25.42 21.42
N GLY A 195 4.59 24.86 20.58
CA GLY A 195 4.90 23.42 20.60
C GLY A 195 5.54 22.97 21.92
N GLN A 196 6.43 23.78 22.50
CA GLN A 196 6.99 23.52 23.83
C GLN A 196 5.92 23.57 24.93
N LEU A 197 4.98 24.52 24.85
CA LEU A 197 3.86 24.61 25.80
C LEU A 197 2.90 23.44 25.66
N GLU A 198 2.60 23.00 24.43
CA GLU A 198 1.74 21.84 24.17
C GLU A 198 2.35 20.57 24.77
N THR A 199 3.63 20.29 24.50
CA THR A 199 4.33 19.12 25.07
C THR A 199 4.40 19.16 26.60
N LEU A 200 4.63 20.34 27.19
CA LEU A 200 4.62 20.51 28.64
C LEU A 200 3.22 20.34 29.22
N ASN A 201 2.18 20.81 28.53
CA ASN A 201 0.80 20.62 28.94
C ASN A 201 0.39 19.14 28.90
N GLU A 202 0.77 18.41 27.85
CA GLU A 202 0.56 16.97 27.77
C GLU A 202 1.27 16.20 28.90
N TYR A 203 2.49 16.62 29.25
CA TYR A 203 3.22 16.04 30.37
C TYR A 203 2.49 16.27 31.70
N ARG A 204 2.08 17.52 31.97
CA ARG A 204 1.32 17.85 33.18
C ARG A 204 -0.03 17.14 33.25
N LEU A 205 -0.72 16.98 32.12
CA LEU A 205 -1.97 16.24 32.07
C LEU A 205 -1.76 14.77 32.44
N ARG A 206 -0.69 14.15 31.91
CA ARG A 206 -0.29 12.78 32.29
C ARG A 206 0.05 12.67 33.78
N GLU A 207 0.78 13.63 34.34
CA GLU A 207 1.06 13.64 35.79
C GLU A 207 -0.23 13.74 36.61
N LEU A 208 -1.17 14.58 36.20
CA LEU A 208 -2.47 14.74 36.86
C LEU A 208 -3.29 13.44 36.78
N GLU A 209 -3.32 12.78 35.62
CA GLU A 209 -3.98 11.49 35.45
C GLU A 209 -3.39 10.41 36.37
N ILE A 210 -2.07 10.35 36.48
CA ILE A 210 -1.38 9.43 37.40
C ILE A 210 -1.74 9.74 38.85
N ALA A 211 -1.70 11.01 39.26
CA ALA A 211 -2.05 11.43 40.61
C ALA A 211 -3.52 11.12 40.93
N LYS A 212 -4.44 11.38 39.99
CA LYS A 212 -5.85 11.03 40.11
C LYS A 212 -6.03 9.52 40.29
N ALA A 213 -5.38 8.70 39.45
CA ALA A 213 -5.45 7.25 39.58
C ALA A 213 -4.90 6.74 40.92
N GLN A 214 -3.88 7.40 41.48
CA GLN A 214 -3.37 7.09 42.82
C GLN A 214 -4.37 7.48 43.92
N PHE A 215 -5.02 8.63 43.78
CA PHE A 215 -6.09 9.07 44.67
C PHE A 215 -7.29 8.10 44.65
N ASP A 216 -7.77 7.72 43.47
CA ASP A 216 -8.88 6.78 43.32
C ASP A 216 -8.55 5.43 43.99
N LYS A 217 -7.33 4.91 43.79
CA LYS A 217 -6.85 3.71 44.51
C LYS A 217 -6.78 3.88 46.02
N ALA A 218 -6.46 5.07 46.52
CA ALA A 218 -6.46 5.35 47.95
C ALA A 218 -7.90 5.37 48.49
N ILE A 219 -8.84 6.00 47.77
CA ILE A 219 -10.26 6.03 48.10
C ILE A 219 -10.82 4.61 48.16
N ASP A 220 -10.56 3.77 47.15
CA ASP A 220 -11.03 2.38 47.13
C ASP A 220 -10.54 1.59 48.35
N ARG A 221 -9.26 1.75 48.72
CA ARG A 221 -8.71 1.12 49.93
C ARG A 221 -9.40 1.60 51.20
N HIS A 222 -9.68 2.90 51.30
CA HIS A 222 -10.40 3.47 52.44
C HIS A 222 -11.86 3.01 52.49
N LEU A 223 -12.55 2.92 51.35
CA LEU A 223 -13.92 2.41 51.26
C LEU A 223 -14.03 0.95 51.72
N VAL A 224 -13.07 0.10 51.33
CA VAL A 224 -12.97 -1.28 51.81
C VAL A 224 -12.73 -1.31 53.32
N SER A 225 -11.84 -0.46 53.84
CA SER A 225 -11.57 -0.36 55.28
C SER A 225 -12.80 0.09 56.08
N VAL A 226 -13.52 1.11 55.61
CA VAL A 226 -14.76 1.60 56.22
C VAL A 226 -15.83 0.52 56.20
N SER A 227 -15.99 -0.20 55.09
CA SER A 227 -16.94 -1.32 55.00
C SER A 227 -16.59 -2.45 55.98
N GLY A 228 -15.30 -2.75 56.15
CA GLY A 228 -14.82 -3.70 57.14
C GLY A 228 -15.14 -3.26 58.58
N LEU A 229 -14.97 -1.97 58.89
CA LEU A 229 -15.33 -1.40 60.19
C LEU A 229 -16.85 -1.43 60.41
N GLN A 230 -17.65 -1.09 59.39
CA GLN A 230 -19.11 -1.14 59.47
C GLN A 230 -19.60 -2.56 59.76
N ASN A 231 -19.03 -3.57 59.10
CA ASN A 231 -19.35 -4.97 59.39
C ASN A 231 -19.03 -5.33 60.84
N LYS A 232 -17.92 -4.83 61.39
CA LYS A 232 -17.55 -5.07 62.79
C LYS A 232 -18.47 -4.35 63.78
N ILE A 233 -18.92 -3.14 63.45
CA ILE A 233 -19.94 -2.42 64.24
C ILE A 233 -21.23 -3.22 64.26
N ASN A 234 -21.73 -3.63 63.10
CA ASN A 234 -22.96 -4.42 62.99
C ASN A 234 -22.87 -5.76 63.74
N ASP A 235 -21.70 -6.42 63.74
CA ASP A 235 -21.49 -7.65 64.52
C ASP A 235 -21.54 -7.38 66.03
N LEU A 236 -20.90 -6.30 66.48
CA LEU A 236 -20.93 -5.89 67.89
C LEU A 236 -22.33 -5.50 68.34
N GLU A 237 -23.09 -4.76 67.52
CA GLU A 237 -24.48 -4.41 67.79
C GLU A 237 -25.36 -5.65 67.93
N LYS A 238 -25.25 -6.62 67.00
CA LYS A 238 -25.97 -7.89 67.11
C LYS A 238 -25.64 -8.66 68.38
N ARG A 239 -24.36 -8.70 68.77
CA ARG A 239 -23.91 -9.34 70.01
C ARG A 239 -24.47 -8.63 71.24
N PHE A 240 -24.48 -7.30 71.21
CA PHE A 240 -25.07 -6.48 72.27
C PHE A 240 -26.57 -6.73 72.40
N GLU A 241 -27.33 -6.65 71.30
CA GLU A 241 -28.77 -6.94 71.29
C GLU A 241 -29.08 -8.36 71.78
N THR A 242 -28.26 -9.34 71.41
CA THR A 242 -28.42 -10.72 71.88
C THR A 242 -28.23 -10.82 73.39
N ALA A 243 -27.16 -10.22 73.93
CA ALA A 243 -26.88 -10.21 75.36
C ALA A 243 -27.94 -9.42 76.15
N GLU A 244 -28.41 -8.30 75.62
CA GLU A 244 -29.49 -7.50 76.21
C GLU A 244 -30.79 -8.31 76.28
N ASN A 245 -31.16 -8.99 75.20
CA ASN A 245 -32.33 -9.87 75.16
C ASN A 245 -32.22 -11.04 76.15
N GLU A 246 -31.03 -11.62 76.32
CA GLU A 246 -30.80 -12.66 77.34
C GLU A 246 -30.90 -12.10 78.76
N CYS A 247 -30.33 -10.92 79.01
CA CYS A 247 -30.44 -10.24 80.30
C CYS A 247 -31.90 -9.97 80.65
N LEU A 248 -32.68 -9.41 79.72
CA LEU A 248 -34.11 -9.17 79.90
C LEU A 248 -34.91 -10.46 80.17
N LYS A 249 -34.57 -11.57 79.50
CA LYS A 249 -35.19 -12.88 79.79
C LYS A 249 -34.93 -13.32 81.23
N TRP A 250 -33.68 -13.23 81.68
CA TRP A 250 -33.30 -13.61 83.04
C TRP A 250 -33.88 -12.68 84.09
N GLU A 251 -33.96 -11.39 83.81
CA GLU A 251 -34.59 -10.41 84.69
C GLU A 251 -36.08 -10.73 84.87
N ARG A 252 -36.81 -11.01 83.77
CA ARG A 252 -38.21 -11.46 83.84
C ARG A 252 -38.37 -12.75 84.60
N PHE A 253 -37.49 -13.73 84.37
CA PHE A 253 -37.51 -14.99 85.12
C PHE A 253 -37.28 -14.76 86.61
N HIS A 254 -36.29 -13.95 86.98
CA HIS A 254 -35.99 -13.59 88.35
C HIS A 254 -37.17 -12.87 89.02
N GLN A 255 -37.78 -11.89 88.32
CA GLN A 255 -38.99 -11.20 88.79
C GLN A 255 -40.12 -12.19 89.05
N ASN A 256 -40.38 -13.12 88.14
CA ASN A 256 -41.43 -14.13 88.31
C ASN A 256 -41.16 -15.05 89.52
N VAL A 257 -39.92 -15.53 89.69
CA VAL A 257 -39.52 -16.34 90.85
C VAL A 257 -39.65 -15.54 92.15
N SER A 258 -39.25 -14.27 92.13
CA SER A 258 -39.37 -13.37 93.28
C SER A 258 -40.84 -13.17 93.66
N LEU A 259 -41.72 -12.90 92.70
CA LEU A 259 -43.17 -12.80 92.92
C LEU A 259 -43.77 -14.09 93.48
N GLN A 260 -43.41 -15.25 92.94
CA GLN A 260 -43.84 -16.55 93.47
C GLN A 260 -43.34 -16.79 94.90
N ALA A 261 -42.09 -16.42 95.20
CA ALA A 261 -41.54 -16.52 96.55
C ALA A 261 -42.27 -15.57 97.52
N MET A 262 -42.62 -14.36 97.10
CA MET A 262 -43.42 -13.42 97.88
C MET A 262 -44.84 -13.95 98.14
N GLU A 263 -45.47 -14.57 97.15
CA GLU A 263 -46.79 -15.20 97.30
C GLU A 263 -46.73 -16.38 98.28
N LYS A 264 -45.74 -17.26 98.16
CA LYS A 264 -45.52 -18.36 99.11
C LYS A 264 -45.19 -17.87 100.51
N LEU A 265 -44.39 -16.82 100.64
CA LEU A 265 -44.12 -16.19 101.93
C LEU A 265 -45.41 -15.63 102.55
N LYS A 266 -46.28 -15.00 101.75
CA LYS A 266 -47.58 -14.50 102.19
C LYS A 266 -48.49 -15.65 102.66
N GLU A 267 -48.56 -16.76 101.93
CA GLU A 267 -49.27 -17.97 102.35
C GLU A 267 -48.75 -18.48 103.70
N VAL A 268 -47.44 -18.62 103.85
CA VAL A 268 -46.81 -19.07 105.11
C VAL A 268 -47.11 -18.12 106.26
N ILE A 269 -47.05 -16.81 106.04
CA ILE A 269 -47.42 -15.81 107.06
C ILE A 269 -48.91 -15.91 107.41
N SER A 270 -49.80 -16.09 106.43
CA SER A 270 -51.24 -16.29 106.66
C SER A 270 -51.51 -17.51 107.53
N VAL A 271 -50.94 -18.66 107.17
CA VAL A 271 -51.08 -19.92 107.93
C VAL A 271 -50.54 -19.75 109.35
N LYS A 272 -49.36 -19.13 109.53
CA LYS A 272 -48.80 -18.84 110.86
C LYS A 272 -49.71 -17.96 111.69
N ASN A 273 -50.29 -16.92 111.09
CA ASN A 273 -51.25 -16.03 111.75
C ASN A 273 -52.54 -16.76 112.13
N GLU A 274 -53.09 -17.61 111.24
CA GLU A 274 -54.28 -18.41 111.50
C GLU A 274 -54.06 -19.41 112.64
N ILE A 275 -52.92 -20.12 112.65
CA ILE A 275 -52.52 -21.01 113.76
C ILE A 275 -52.47 -20.23 115.07
N TRP A 276 -51.84 -19.05 115.06
CA TRP A 276 -51.77 -18.19 116.24
C TRP A 276 -53.14 -17.72 116.72
N LEU A 277 -54.03 -17.32 115.81
CA LEU A 277 -55.40 -16.90 116.13
C LEU A 277 -56.20 -18.07 116.72
N LEU A 278 -56.15 -19.25 116.10
CA LEU A 278 -56.82 -20.46 116.60
C LEU A 278 -56.31 -20.87 117.99
N TYR A 279 -54.98 -20.88 118.18
CA TYR A 279 -54.36 -21.14 119.47
C TYR A 279 -54.83 -20.14 120.53
N LYS A 280 -54.84 -18.84 120.20
CA LYS A 280 -55.31 -17.78 121.09
C LYS A 280 -56.78 -17.96 121.47
N ASP A 281 -57.64 -18.35 120.54
CA ASP A 281 -59.06 -18.61 120.80
C ASP A 281 -59.28 -19.86 121.65
N ILE A 282 -58.52 -20.93 121.42
CA ILE A 282 -58.55 -22.13 122.28
C ILE A 282 -58.06 -21.81 123.69
N CYS A 283 -56.98 -21.04 123.82
CA CYS A 283 -56.49 -20.55 125.11
C CYS A 283 -57.54 -19.71 125.85
N LYS A 284 -58.22 -18.79 125.15
CA LYS A 284 -59.35 -18.02 125.73
C LYS A 284 -60.48 -18.93 126.20
N ARG A 285 -60.94 -19.89 125.37
CA ARG A 285 -62.03 -20.82 125.72
C ARG A 285 -61.67 -21.73 126.90
N ARG A 286 -60.40 -22.09 127.06
CA ARG A 286 -59.87 -22.88 128.19
C ARG A 286 -59.41 -22.05 129.38
N LYS A 287 -59.56 -20.71 129.35
CA LYS A 287 -59.06 -19.77 130.37
C LYS A 287 -57.55 -19.92 130.66
N MET A 288 -56.76 -20.29 129.66
CA MET A 288 -55.29 -20.37 129.76
C MET A 288 -54.65 -19.13 129.14
N LYS A 289 -53.53 -18.66 129.71
CA LYS A 289 -52.75 -17.57 129.09
C LYS A 289 -51.97 -18.13 127.87
N PRO A 290 -51.94 -17.44 126.72
CA PRO A 290 -51.15 -17.87 125.58
C PRO A 290 -49.67 -17.60 125.85
N VAL A 291 -48.87 -18.67 126.03
CA VAL A 291 -47.45 -18.57 126.43
C VAL A 291 -46.50 -18.79 125.24
N HIS A 292 -46.86 -19.65 124.28
CA HIS A 292 -45.97 -20.04 123.19
C HIS A 292 -46.11 -19.10 121.99
N LYS A 293 -45.48 -17.92 122.02
CA LYS A 293 -45.38 -17.02 120.86
C LYS A 293 -44.27 -17.52 119.91
N ASP A 294 -44.55 -17.59 118.61
CA ASP A 294 -43.65 -18.04 117.53
C ASP A 294 -43.15 -19.51 117.55
N ASP A 295 -43.51 -20.31 118.57
CA ASP A 295 -43.28 -21.76 118.58
C ASP A 295 -44.50 -22.52 118.01
N TYR A 296 -44.62 -22.49 116.68
CA TYR A 296 -45.78 -23.01 115.94
C TYR A 296 -45.99 -24.53 116.12
N ALA A 297 -44.93 -25.30 116.40
CA ALA A 297 -45.03 -26.73 116.62
C ALA A 297 -45.81 -27.05 117.90
N LYS A 298 -45.48 -26.36 119.01
CA LYS A 298 -46.19 -26.51 120.29
C LYS A 298 -47.60 -25.92 120.23
N GLN A 299 -47.81 -24.83 119.50
CA GLN A 299 -49.16 -24.29 119.26
C GLN A 299 -50.07 -25.31 118.56
N LEU A 300 -49.58 -25.93 117.49
CA LEU A 300 -50.31 -26.97 116.75
C LEU A 300 -50.56 -28.22 117.58
N GLU A 301 -49.63 -28.62 118.45
CA GLU A 301 -49.83 -29.77 119.35
C GLU A 301 -50.96 -29.52 120.36
N VAL A 302 -51.02 -28.32 120.94
CA VAL A 302 -52.15 -27.92 121.80
C VAL A 302 -53.45 -27.91 121.00
N ILE A 303 -53.46 -27.33 119.80
CA ILE A 303 -54.64 -27.32 118.91
C ILE A 303 -55.09 -28.77 118.62
N LYS A 304 -54.18 -29.66 118.21
CA LYS A 304 -54.45 -31.07 117.92
C LYS A 304 -55.03 -31.81 119.12
N ASN A 305 -54.42 -31.66 120.30
CA ASN A 305 -54.93 -32.27 121.53
C ASN A 305 -56.33 -31.76 121.89
N THR A 306 -56.60 -30.47 121.69
CA THR A 306 -57.95 -29.93 121.90
C THR A 306 -58.98 -30.41 120.89
N LEU A 307 -58.62 -30.56 119.62
CA LEU A 307 -59.49 -31.13 118.59
C LEU A 307 -59.78 -32.61 118.86
N GLY A 308 -58.78 -33.40 119.24
CA GLY A 308 -58.97 -34.80 119.63
C GLY A 308 -59.90 -34.94 120.85
N LEU A 309 -59.76 -34.06 121.85
CA LEU A 309 -60.71 -34.01 122.98
C LEU A 309 -62.13 -33.62 122.53
N LEU A 310 -62.27 -32.66 121.60
CA LEU A 310 -63.58 -32.32 121.04
C LEU A 310 -64.18 -33.47 120.22
N GLU A 311 -63.38 -34.27 119.51
CA GLU A 311 -63.84 -35.47 118.82
C GLU A 311 -64.32 -36.56 119.79
N VAL A 312 -63.62 -36.76 120.91
CA VAL A 312 -64.05 -37.66 121.99
C VAL A 312 -65.35 -37.15 122.64
N VAL A 313 -65.47 -35.85 122.88
CA VAL A 313 -66.72 -35.25 123.39
C VAL A 313 -67.84 -35.39 122.35
N LYS A 314 -67.57 -35.17 121.07
CA LYS A 314 -68.54 -35.32 119.98
C LYS A 314 -68.98 -36.78 119.80
N SER A 315 -68.06 -37.74 119.91
CA SER A 315 -68.39 -39.17 119.86
C SER A 315 -69.19 -39.60 121.09
N LYS A 316 -68.89 -39.06 122.27
CA LYS A 316 -69.68 -39.25 123.49
C LYS A 316 -71.07 -38.62 123.39
N ILE A 317 -71.20 -37.41 122.83
CA ILE A 317 -72.51 -36.78 122.56
C ILE A 317 -73.31 -37.60 121.55
N ARG A 318 -72.69 -38.10 120.47
CA ARG A 318 -73.35 -39.03 119.53
C ARG A 318 -73.75 -40.34 120.19
N SER A 319 -72.96 -40.84 121.15
CA SER A 319 -73.31 -42.00 121.96
C SER A 319 -74.49 -41.71 122.89
N MET A 320 -74.53 -40.53 123.50
CA MET A 320 -75.65 -40.08 124.34
C MET A 320 -76.92 -39.76 123.52
N GLU A 321 -76.79 -39.30 122.28
CA GLU A 321 -77.92 -39.14 121.35
C GLU A 321 -78.45 -40.50 120.90
N LYS A 322 -77.58 -41.49 120.69
CA LYS A 322 -77.97 -42.88 120.47
C LYS A 322 -78.64 -43.47 121.72
N GLU A 323 -78.13 -43.23 122.91
CA GLU A 323 -78.76 -43.66 124.18
C GLU A 323 -80.10 -42.95 124.42
N LYS A 324 -80.23 -41.65 124.13
CA LYS A 324 -81.52 -40.94 124.15
C LYS A 324 -82.53 -41.50 123.15
N ARG A 325 -82.10 -41.97 121.97
CA ARG A 325 -82.96 -42.72 121.04
C ARG A 325 -83.35 -44.10 121.55
N VAL A 326 -82.51 -44.74 122.38
CA VAL A 326 -82.82 -46.05 123.00
C VAL A 326 -83.79 -45.89 124.19
N TYR A 327 -83.64 -44.84 125.00
CA TYR A 327 -84.58 -44.54 126.09
C TYR A 327 -85.94 -43.99 125.62
N SER A 328 -86.04 -43.37 124.43
CA SER A 328 -87.34 -43.05 123.82
C SER A 328 -88.10 -44.27 123.29
N VAL A 329 -87.43 -45.42 123.09
CA VAL A 329 -88.07 -46.68 122.66
C VAL A 329 -88.53 -47.51 123.87
N GLN A 330 -87.92 -47.37 125.04
CA GLN A 330 -88.35 -48.06 126.28
C GLN A 330 -89.44 -47.32 127.08
N GLY A 331 -89.69 -46.02 126.81
CA GLY A 331 -90.76 -45.24 127.45
C GLY A 331 -92.18 -45.45 126.88
N ILE A 332 -92.35 -46.20 125.79
CA ILE A 332 -93.68 -46.47 125.19
C ILE A 332 -94.26 -47.82 125.68
N ALA A 333 -93.44 -48.70 126.30
CA ALA A 333 -93.88 -50.03 126.71
C ALA A 333 -94.54 -50.12 128.11
N SER A 334 -94.67 -49.03 128.87
CA SER A 334 -95.12 -49.06 130.29
C SER A 334 -96.41 -48.29 130.61
N ASN A 335 -97.11 -47.73 129.62
CA ASN A 335 -98.48 -47.20 129.80
C ASN A 335 -99.49 -48.12 129.13
N SER A 336 -99.70 -49.30 129.71
CA SER A 336 -100.76 -50.26 129.40
C SER A 336 -101.07 -51.09 130.66
N THR A 337 -101.67 -50.48 131.68
CA THR A 337 -102.47 -51.17 132.72
C THR A 337 -103.09 -50.17 133.71
N ALA A 338 -104.28 -49.67 133.37
CA ALA A 338 -105.37 -49.33 134.28
C ALA A 338 -106.66 -49.21 133.46
#